data_AF-A0A7X8W8W7-F1
#
_entry.id   AF-A0A7X8W8W7-F1
#
_cell.length_a   1.000
_cell.length_b   1.000
_cell.length_c   1.000
_cell.angle_alpha   90.00
_cell.angle_beta   90.00
_cell.angle_gamma   90.00
#
_symmetry.space_group_name_H-M   'P 1'
#
loop_
_entity.id
_entity.type
_entity.pdbx_description
1 polymer ?
#
loop_
_entity_poly.entity_id
_entity_poly.type
_entity_poly.pdbx_seq_one_letter_code
_entity_poly.pdbx_strand_id
1 'polypeptide(L)'
;MKYKKIILAILLAINMAFAAIGCTNTANTENSNTVENSVVDTENTEDTENTQETSLETEVESKSEADAKATIVLSDEGINIDGDGATANDSTLTINSGGTYTISGSLSAGQIIVNASSTDTVNLILNGVDITAQENAAIYASQAEELIITLSENTENTLEDATNFTYANKSDEKPDAAIFAKNDLTINGTGSLTVTANFNNGIGTKDNLVIESGTLNVTANNHGIRGKDSITVLDGVINVTAGSDGMQSNNDKKTDKGWIDLSGGTFNITANSDGIQAETNLTISGGEYNIITGGRSSSSGVQTTNESDSYKGLKANSNIEISNGIFVIDSADDSIHSNGNISILGGSFTLSSGDDAIHADGDLTITDGTIDVLTSYEGFESSTMTIAGGTMTIEATDDGINLSDPNNTSTSFFDGERPNDNLWLLISGGTITIVAGSDAIDSNGNASMTGGTVDLTAATLGEGETIDVNGTWEQTGGDLTETGGNSMNGPGGMGGPDNMGERPDSMGERPDNMGDPPDNMPSNGDEMGNPFQKP
;
A
#
# COMPACT_ATOMS: atom_id res chain seq x y z
N MET A 1 18.97 20.19 35.56
CA MET A 1 19.51 19.48 36.76
C MET A 1 18.40 19.33 37.78
N LYS A 2 18.16 18.08 38.23
CA LYS A 2 17.22 17.62 39.28
C LYS A 2 15.74 17.91 39.03
N TYR A 3 15.04 16.94 38.44
CA TYR A 3 13.74 16.37 38.84
C TYR A 3 13.29 15.36 37.74
N LYS A 4 14.08 14.30 37.56
CA LYS A 4 13.67 13.07 36.85
C LYS A 4 13.77 11.95 37.88
N LYS A 5 12.73 11.12 37.99
CA LYS A 5 12.40 10.12 39.04
C LYS A 5 11.42 10.66 40.08
N ILE A 6 10.11 10.56 39.77
CA ILE A 6 8.96 10.20 40.62
C ILE A 6 7.68 10.49 39.78
N ILE A 7 7.51 9.80 38.64
CA ILE A 7 6.19 9.61 37.98
C ILE A 7 6.25 8.26 37.26
N LEU A 8 6.34 7.19 38.05
CA LEU A 8 6.13 5.81 37.58
C LEU A 8 5.66 4.99 38.80
N ALA A 9 4.62 5.48 39.46
CA ALA A 9 4.00 4.83 40.62
C ALA A 9 2.62 5.42 40.97
N ILE A 10 1.85 5.93 40.01
CA ILE A 10 0.44 6.28 40.22
C ILE A 10 -0.33 6.04 38.91
N LEU A 11 -0.43 4.78 38.47
CA LEU A 11 -1.47 4.36 37.51
C LEU A 11 -1.79 2.86 37.68
N LEU A 12 -1.73 2.37 38.92
CA LEU A 12 -2.10 0.99 39.28
C LEU A 12 -2.93 0.99 40.57
N ALA A 13 -4.04 1.74 40.57
CA ALA A 13 -5.07 1.67 41.61
C ALA A 13 -6.31 2.49 41.22
N ILE A 14 -7.07 2.08 40.20
CA ILE A 14 -8.53 2.21 40.13
C ILE A 14 -8.99 1.13 39.14
N ASN A 15 -9.31 -0.05 39.65
CA ASN A 15 -10.31 -0.94 39.06
C ASN A 15 -10.65 -2.01 40.09
N MET A 16 -11.61 -1.71 40.96
CA MET A 16 -12.34 -2.73 41.71
C MET A 16 -13.73 -2.24 42.14
N ALA A 17 -14.69 -3.16 41.97
CA ALA A 17 -16.08 -3.19 42.43
C ALA A 17 -17.09 -2.50 41.48
N PHE A 18 -18.15 -3.12 40.95
CA PHE A 18 -19.01 -4.29 41.26
C PHE A 18 -19.53 -4.85 39.91
N ALA A 19 -20.00 -6.09 39.70
CA ALA A 19 -20.81 -6.97 40.54
C ALA A 19 -20.65 -8.45 40.14
N ALA A 20 -20.85 -9.33 41.13
CA ALA A 20 -20.88 -10.78 41.04
C ALA A 20 -22.29 -11.34 40.82
N ILE A 21 -22.33 -12.64 40.48
CA ILE A 21 -23.31 -13.73 40.72
C ILE A 21 -23.52 -14.51 39.40
N GLY A 22 -23.19 -15.80 39.26
CA GLY A 22 -22.66 -16.78 40.20
C GLY A 22 -22.63 -18.19 39.61
N CYS A 23 -21.96 -19.07 40.38
CA CYS A 23 -22.03 -20.55 40.46
C CYS A 23 -21.56 -21.39 39.25
N THR A 24 -20.81 -22.49 39.35
CA THR A 24 -20.04 -23.22 40.39
C THR A 24 -19.44 -24.48 39.72
N ASN A 25 -18.40 -25.07 40.35
CA ASN A 25 -17.91 -26.46 40.26
C ASN A 25 -16.89 -26.78 39.13
N THR A 26 -15.77 -27.47 39.32
CA THR A 26 -15.17 -28.20 40.47
C THR A 26 -13.67 -28.38 40.20
N ALA A 27 -12.88 -28.43 41.27
CA ALA A 27 -11.44 -28.69 41.31
C ALA A 27 -11.04 -30.05 40.73
N ASN A 28 -9.82 -30.12 40.17
CA ASN A 28 -8.92 -31.23 40.49
C ASN A 28 -7.47 -30.76 40.47
N THR A 29 -6.75 -31.06 41.55
CA THR A 29 -5.32 -30.87 41.75
C THR A 29 -4.69 -32.25 41.83
N GLU A 30 -3.54 -32.44 41.19
CA GLU A 30 -2.44 -33.38 41.46
C GLU A 30 -1.70 -33.60 40.12
N ASN A 31 -0.39 -33.76 40.02
CA ASN A 31 0.75 -33.56 40.90
C ASN A 31 1.99 -33.59 39.99
N SER A 32 3.06 -32.99 40.48
CA SER A 32 4.41 -32.87 39.93
C SER A 32 5.00 -34.15 39.33
N ASN A 33 5.75 -34.01 38.23
CA ASN A 33 6.98 -34.76 38.01
C ASN A 33 7.99 -33.91 37.23
N THR A 34 9.03 -33.52 37.95
CA THR A 34 10.31 -32.96 37.48
C THR A 34 11.15 -34.03 36.79
N VAL A 35 11.71 -33.74 35.62
CA VAL A 35 13.00 -34.31 35.19
C VAL A 35 13.81 -33.20 34.51
N GLU A 36 14.97 -32.92 35.11
CA GLU A 36 16.00 -32.03 34.61
C GLU A 36 16.90 -32.73 33.57
N ASN A 37 17.28 -31.92 32.57
CA ASN A 37 18.61 -31.78 31.97
C ASN A 37 19.14 -32.84 30.98
N SER A 38 19.35 -32.39 29.73
CA SER A 38 20.68 -32.47 29.10
C SER A 38 20.82 -31.42 27.99
N VAL A 39 21.66 -30.42 28.25
CA VAL A 39 22.20 -29.45 27.30
C VAL A 39 23.23 -30.14 26.40
N VAL A 40 23.11 -29.99 25.08
CA VAL A 40 24.25 -30.07 24.15
C VAL A 40 24.16 -28.91 23.18
N ASP A 41 25.29 -28.21 23.16
CA ASP A 41 25.72 -27.00 22.48
C ASP A 41 25.90 -27.22 20.96
N THR A 42 25.37 -26.35 20.11
CA THR A 42 25.94 -26.12 18.77
C THR A 42 25.56 -24.74 18.21
N GLU A 43 26.58 -23.89 18.20
CA GLU A 43 26.96 -22.88 17.19
C GLU A 43 25.99 -21.75 16.80
N ASN A 44 26.35 -20.62 17.38
CA ASN A 44 26.06 -19.23 17.08
C ASN A 44 26.35 -18.86 15.61
N THR A 45 25.32 -18.58 14.82
CA THR A 45 25.40 -17.72 13.62
C THR A 45 24.75 -16.39 13.95
N GLU A 46 25.54 -15.33 13.80
CA GLU A 46 25.13 -13.94 13.94
C GLU A 46 24.04 -13.63 12.91
N ASP A 47 22.81 -13.44 13.38
CA ASP A 47 21.80 -12.74 12.59
C ASP A 47 21.79 -11.28 13.04
N THR A 48 21.91 -10.42 12.05
CA THR A 48 22.18 -9.00 12.22
C THR A 48 20.83 -8.34 12.43
N GLU A 49 20.51 -7.93 13.66
CA GLU A 49 19.35 -7.09 13.93
C GLU A 49 19.43 -5.81 13.10
N ASN A 50 18.78 -5.81 11.93
CA ASN A 50 18.50 -4.63 11.15
C ASN A 50 17.27 -3.93 11.77
N THR A 51 17.44 -3.42 12.98
CA THR A 51 16.51 -2.44 13.56
C THR A 51 16.74 -1.12 12.82
N GLN A 52 16.12 -1.00 11.65
CA GLN A 52 16.04 0.26 10.93
C GLN A 52 15.12 1.17 11.74
N GLU A 53 15.59 2.37 12.11
CA GLU A 53 14.79 3.35 12.85
C GLU A 53 13.63 3.86 11.99
N THR A 54 12.50 3.17 12.06
CA THR A 54 11.18 3.61 11.60
C THR A 54 10.39 4.09 12.81
N SER A 55 10.61 5.33 13.20
CA SER A 55 9.66 6.16 13.96
C SER A 55 10.32 7.48 14.29
N LEU A 56 10.04 8.51 13.49
CA LEU A 56 10.18 9.88 13.97
C LEU A 56 9.00 10.13 14.91
N GLU A 57 9.08 9.68 16.16
CA GLU A 57 8.23 10.19 17.24
C GLU A 57 8.63 11.64 17.52
N THR A 58 8.14 12.56 16.70
CA THR A 58 8.13 13.98 17.02
C THR A 58 6.69 14.37 17.23
N GLU A 59 6.14 14.11 18.42
CA GLU A 59 4.94 14.84 18.87
C GLU A 59 5.31 16.32 18.84
N VAL A 60 4.75 17.07 17.88
CA VAL A 60 4.93 18.52 17.86
C VAL A 60 4.07 19.09 18.98
N GLU A 61 4.71 19.75 19.96
CA GLU A 61 4.01 20.37 21.08
C GLU A 61 2.90 21.30 20.54
N SER A 62 1.63 20.98 20.83
CA SER A 62 0.47 21.70 20.32
C SER A 62 0.50 23.16 20.79
N LYS A 63 0.88 24.10 19.91
CA LYS A 63 0.91 25.52 20.22
C LYS A 63 -0.50 26.11 20.12
N SER A 64 -0.93 26.80 21.16
CA SER A 64 -2.27 27.37 21.23
C SER A 64 -2.34 28.75 20.55
N GLU A 65 -3.55 29.22 20.23
CA GLU A 65 -3.77 30.61 19.76
C GLU A 65 -3.21 31.66 20.74
N ALA A 66 -3.10 31.33 22.03
CA ALA A 66 -2.54 32.24 23.04
C ALA A 66 -1.02 32.47 22.88
N ASP A 67 -0.33 31.60 22.13
CA ASP A 67 1.10 31.68 21.83
C ASP A 67 1.38 32.39 20.50
N ALA A 68 0.34 32.96 19.85
CA ALA A 68 0.46 33.63 18.56
C ALA A 68 1.35 34.88 18.65
N LYS A 69 2.36 34.91 17.79
CA LYS A 69 3.25 36.05 17.57
C LYS A 69 2.57 37.16 16.78
N ALA A 70 1.63 36.80 15.91
CA ALA A 70 0.72 37.73 15.25
C ALA A 70 -0.63 37.09 14.93
N THR A 71 -1.67 37.92 14.92
CA THR A 71 -3.00 37.59 14.38
C THR A 71 -3.18 38.27 13.03
N ILE A 72 -3.64 37.53 12.03
CA ILE A 72 -3.71 37.96 10.65
C ILE A 72 -5.13 37.74 10.10
N VAL A 73 -5.70 38.78 9.51
CA VAL A 73 -7.00 38.72 8.83
C VAL A 73 -6.80 39.04 7.35
N LEU A 74 -7.07 38.04 6.53
CA LEU A 74 -7.00 38.10 5.09
C LEU A 74 -8.25 38.79 4.52
N SER A 75 -8.04 39.72 3.58
CA SER A 75 -9.11 40.41 2.84
C SER A 75 -8.57 40.95 1.53
N ASP A 76 -9.40 40.92 0.48
CA ASP A 76 -9.12 41.57 -0.81
C ASP A 76 -8.99 43.10 -0.69
N GLU A 77 -9.51 43.70 0.38
CA GLU A 77 -9.35 45.14 0.66
C GLU A 77 -7.99 45.46 1.33
N GLY A 78 -7.26 44.43 1.74
CA GLY A 78 -5.96 44.53 2.40
C GLY A 78 -5.83 43.57 3.59
N ILE A 79 -4.64 42.98 3.74
CA ILE A 79 -4.33 42.05 4.82
C ILE A 79 -4.03 42.84 6.11
N ASN A 80 -4.79 42.59 7.17
CA ASN A 80 -4.55 43.18 8.48
C ASN A 80 -3.64 42.29 9.33
N ILE A 81 -2.57 42.86 9.89
CA ILE A 81 -1.59 42.15 10.71
C ILE A 81 -1.49 42.86 12.07
N ASP A 82 -1.81 42.14 13.15
CA ASP A 82 -1.61 42.58 14.53
C ASP A 82 -0.52 41.72 15.18
N GLY A 83 0.70 42.25 15.25
CA GLY A 83 1.88 41.56 15.77
C GLY A 83 3.12 41.73 14.88
N ASP A 84 4.14 40.91 15.14
CA ASP A 84 5.45 40.99 14.48
C ASP A 84 5.75 39.78 13.58
N GLY A 85 6.73 39.93 12.69
CA GLY A 85 7.30 38.82 11.91
C GLY A 85 6.53 38.45 10.64
N ALA A 86 5.49 39.19 10.30
CA ALA A 86 4.77 39.08 9.03
C ALA A 86 4.67 40.44 8.33
N THR A 87 4.59 40.42 7.00
CA THR A 87 4.39 41.61 6.16
C THR A 87 3.39 41.30 5.06
N ALA A 88 2.60 42.28 4.65
CA ALA A 88 1.72 42.18 3.50
C ALA A 88 2.20 43.09 2.37
N ASN A 89 2.17 42.58 1.14
CA ASN A 89 2.33 43.37 -0.08
C ASN A 89 1.21 42.96 -1.05
N ASP A 90 0.30 43.90 -1.33
CA ASP A 90 -0.95 43.63 -2.03
C ASP A 90 -1.67 42.40 -1.43
N SER A 91 -1.99 41.39 -2.24
CA SER A 91 -2.64 40.14 -1.80
C SER A 91 -1.65 39.04 -1.41
N THR A 92 -0.38 39.38 -1.16
CA THR A 92 0.63 38.42 -0.70
C THR A 92 0.96 38.65 0.76
N LEU A 93 0.71 37.65 1.60
CA LEU A 93 1.20 37.57 2.97
C LEU A 93 2.58 36.93 2.97
N THR A 94 3.57 37.54 3.62
CA THR A 94 4.90 36.95 3.82
C THR A 94 5.22 36.82 5.31
N ILE A 95 5.50 35.59 5.75
CA ILE A 95 6.01 35.27 7.08
C ILE A 95 7.55 35.27 7.03
N ASN A 96 8.19 36.15 7.80
CA ASN A 96 9.62 36.45 7.67
C ASN A 96 10.48 35.91 8.83
N SER A 97 9.89 35.23 9.80
CA SER A 97 10.60 34.73 10.99
C SER A 97 9.84 33.61 11.68
N GLY A 98 10.55 32.78 12.46
CA GLY A 98 9.94 31.74 13.28
C GLY A 98 8.89 32.27 14.26
N GLY A 99 7.90 31.43 14.57
CA GLY A 99 6.80 31.74 15.47
C GLY A 99 5.46 31.14 15.04
N THR A 100 4.42 31.41 15.83
CA THR A 100 3.04 30.98 15.58
C THR A 100 2.22 32.14 15.05
N TYR A 101 1.41 31.91 14.03
CA TYR A 101 0.60 32.91 13.34
C TYR A 101 -0.83 32.41 13.21
N THR A 102 -1.80 33.11 13.80
CA THR A 102 -3.23 32.78 13.63
C THR A 102 -3.78 33.53 12.44
N ILE A 103 -4.35 32.82 11.47
CA ILE A 103 -4.77 33.35 10.18
C ILE A 103 -6.25 33.02 9.96
N SER A 104 -7.01 34.02 9.52
CA SER A 104 -8.44 33.89 9.18
C SER A 104 -8.79 34.77 7.98
N GLY A 105 -9.98 34.58 7.40
CA GLY A 105 -10.48 35.42 6.31
C GLY A 105 -10.10 34.90 4.92
N SER A 106 -10.25 35.73 3.90
CA SER A 106 -10.18 35.28 2.51
C SER A 106 -9.33 36.15 1.57
N LEU A 107 -8.73 35.53 0.55
CA LEU A 107 -8.13 36.20 -0.61
C LEU A 107 -8.59 35.52 -1.91
N SER A 108 -9.26 36.27 -2.79
CA SER A 108 -9.71 35.75 -4.09
C SER A 108 -8.60 35.67 -5.15
N ALA A 109 -7.47 36.32 -4.87
CA ALA A 109 -6.29 36.35 -5.74
C ALA A 109 -5.03 36.55 -4.88
N GLY A 110 -4.70 35.58 -4.03
CA GLY A 110 -3.66 35.76 -3.02
C GLY A 110 -2.75 34.56 -2.82
N GLN A 111 -1.77 34.75 -1.93
CA GLN A 111 -0.80 33.73 -1.56
C GLN A 111 -0.24 34.00 -0.15
N ILE A 112 0.09 32.92 0.57
CA ILE A 112 0.95 32.97 1.76
C ILE A 112 2.34 32.44 1.38
N ILE A 113 3.38 33.22 1.68
CA ILE A 113 4.77 32.83 1.54
C ILE A 113 5.40 32.73 2.92
N VAL A 114 6.07 31.61 3.21
CA VAL A 114 6.92 31.46 4.39
C VAL A 114 8.39 31.52 3.96
N ASN A 115 9.06 32.58 4.39
CA ASN A 115 10.45 32.90 4.06
C ASN A 115 11.18 33.36 5.33
N ALA A 116 11.26 32.46 6.31
CA ALA A 116 11.93 32.63 7.58
C ALA A 116 13.41 32.16 7.52
N SER A 117 14.11 32.13 8.65
CA SER A 117 15.43 31.49 8.72
C SER A 117 15.31 29.99 8.40
N SER A 118 16.36 29.37 7.86
CA SER A 118 16.41 27.90 7.67
C SER A 118 16.53 27.09 8.96
N THR A 119 16.51 27.76 10.11
CA THR A 119 16.54 27.18 11.46
C THR A 119 15.31 27.58 12.28
N ASP A 120 14.32 28.18 11.61
CA ASP A 120 13.10 28.65 12.25
C ASP A 120 11.96 27.69 11.91
N THR A 121 11.27 27.20 12.94
CA THR A 121 9.95 26.58 12.80
C THR A 121 8.88 27.68 12.71
N VAL A 122 7.97 27.54 11.74
CA VAL A 122 6.82 28.44 11.56
C VAL A 122 5.53 27.63 11.69
N ASN A 123 4.65 28.02 12.60
CA ASN A 123 3.31 27.44 12.72
C ASN A 123 2.25 28.42 12.18
N LEU A 124 1.48 28.00 11.19
CA LEU A 124 0.29 28.68 10.69
C LEU A 124 -0.96 28.02 11.27
N ILE A 125 -1.63 28.68 12.20
CA ILE A 125 -2.94 28.25 12.70
C ILE A 125 -4.00 28.79 11.73
N LEU A 126 -4.60 27.91 10.94
CA LEU A 126 -5.67 28.25 10.01
C LEU A 126 -7.02 28.18 10.72
N ASN A 127 -7.72 29.32 10.77
CA ASN A 127 -8.98 29.52 11.46
C ASN A 127 -10.00 30.14 10.50
N GLY A 128 -10.49 29.32 9.55
CA GLY A 128 -11.44 29.77 8.52
C GLY A 128 -10.76 30.56 7.41
N VAL A 129 -9.68 30.02 6.85
CA VAL A 129 -8.91 30.60 5.75
C VAL A 129 -9.47 30.14 4.41
N ASP A 130 -9.68 31.08 3.47
CA ASP A 130 -10.11 30.79 2.09
C ASP A 130 -9.21 31.52 1.09
N ILE A 131 -8.35 30.80 0.36
CA ILE A 131 -7.40 31.38 -0.59
C ILE A 131 -7.56 30.76 -1.96
N THR A 132 -7.78 31.59 -2.97
CA THR A 132 -7.59 31.25 -4.38
C THR A 132 -6.34 31.98 -4.89
N ALA A 133 -5.33 31.22 -5.34
CA ALA A 133 -4.15 31.77 -5.97
C ALA A 133 -4.33 31.84 -7.50
N GLN A 134 -3.94 32.96 -8.12
CA GLN A 134 -4.07 33.16 -9.57
C GLN A 134 -2.79 32.87 -10.35
N GLU A 135 -1.65 32.84 -9.67
CA GLU A 135 -0.34 32.76 -10.32
C GLU A 135 0.55 31.61 -9.80
N ASN A 136 0.30 31.05 -8.61
CA ASN A 136 1.20 30.10 -7.95
C ASN A 136 0.43 29.21 -6.95
N ALA A 137 1.16 28.53 -6.06
CA ALA A 137 0.64 27.84 -4.89
C ALA A 137 -0.11 28.78 -3.93
N ALA A 138 -1.12 28.28 -3.22
CA ALA A 138 -1.82 29.03 -2.18
C ALA A 138 -0.93 29.27 -0.96
N ILE A 139 -0.14 28.26 -0.56
CA ILE A 139 0.87 28.36 0.49
C ILE A 139 2.21 27.85 -0.03
N TYR A 140 3.25 28.67 0.10
CA TYR A 140 4.61 28.31 -0.29
C TYR A 140 5.61 28.63 0.81
N ALA A 141 6.16 27.59 1.46
CA ALA A 141 7.33 27.70 2.32
C ALA A 141 8.61 27.58 1.51
N SER A 142 9.14 28.74 1.10
CA SER A 142 10.43 28.83 0.40
C SER A 142 11.62 28.65 1.33
N GLN A 143 11.48 29.00 2.61
CA GLN A 143 12.51 28.83 3.63
C GLN A 143 11.89 28.78 5.04
N ALA A 144 12.13 27.66 5.73
CA ALA A 144 11.91 27.42 7.15
C ALA A 144 12.68 26.13 7.50
N GLU A 145 12.93 25.86 8.78
CA GLU A 145 13.32 24.51 9.20
C GLU A 145 12.14 23.54 9.00
N GLU A 146 10.96 23.98 9.44
CA GLU A 146 9.71 23.23 9.35
C GLU A 146 8.54 24.21 9.22
N LEU A 147 7.59 23.88 8.35
CA LEU A 147 6.27 24.49 8.31
C LEU A 147 5.27 23.58 9.03
N ILE A 148 4.62 24.11 10.06
CA ILE A 148 3.48 23.45 10.71
C ILE A 148 2.20 24.18 10.27
N ILE A 149 1.18 23.42 9.87
CA ILE A 149 -0.17 23.92 9.59
C ILE A 149 -1.12 23.30 10.62
N THR A 150 -1.63 24.13 11.52
CA THR A 150 -2.61 23.71 12.54
C THR A 150 -4.02 24.09 12.10
N LEU A 151 -4.90 23.11 11.95
CA LEU A 151 -6.30 23.28 11.57
C LEU A 151 -7.15 23.52 12.81
N SER A 152 -7.66 24.73 12.98
CA SER A 152 -8.45 25.10 14.15
C SER A 152 -9.74 24.27 14.23
N GLU A 153 -10.08 23.81 15.43
CA GLU A 153 -11.27 23.01 15.69
C GLU A 153 -12.54 23.71 15.16
N ASN A 154 -13.45 22.94 14.55
CA ASN A 154 -14.72 23.44 14.01
C ASN A 154 -14.58 24.54 12.94
N THR A 155 -13.44 24.58 12.23
CA THR A 155 -13.22 25.47 11.09
C THR A 155 -13.02 24.70 9.80
N GLU A 156 -13.40 25.32 8.69
CA GLU A 156 -13.13 24.83 7.34
C GLU A 156 -12.17 25.81 6.68
N ASN A 157 -11.08 25.28 6.11
CA ASN A 157 -10.08 26.05 5.40
C ASN A 157 -10.02 25.56 3.95
N THR A 158 -9.96 26.48 2.99
CA THR A 158 -9.96 26.16 1.55
C THR A 158 -8.75 26.81 0.89
N LEU A 159 -7.97 26.02 0.16
CA LEU A 159 -6.78 26.48 -0.55
C LEU A 159 -6.84 25.98 -2.00
N GLU A 160 -6.86 26.89 -2.95
CA GLU A 160 -6.86 26.60 -4.38
C GLU A 160 -5.65 27.24 -5.05
N ASP A 161 -4.90 26.46 -5.83
CA ASP A 161 -3.78 26.97 -6.62
C ASP A 161 -4.18 27.42 -8.04
N ALA A 162 -3.25 28.10 -8.68
CA ALA A 162 -3.41 28.50 -10.07
C ALA A 162 -3.30 27.29 -11.01
N THR A 163 -4.06 27.29 -12.11
CA THR A 163 -3.91 26.27 -13.18
C THR A 163 -2.51 26.22 -13.81
N ASN A 164 -1.75 27.31 -13.75
CA ASN A 164 -0.40 27.41 -14.28
C ASN A 164 0.43 28.28 -13.35
N PHE A 165 1.62 27.83 -13.00
CA PHE A 165 2.50 28.61 -12.14
C PHE A 165 3.37 29.57 -12.96
N THR A 166 3.36 30.85 -12.58
CA THR A 166 4.22 31.89 -13.16
C THR A 166 5.47 32.05 -12.31
N TYR A 167 6.61 31.75 -12.91
CA TYR A 167 7.89 31.82 -12.22
C TYR A 167 8.70 33.03 -12.66
N ALA A 168 9.05 33.90 -11.71
CA ALA A 168 9.89 35.08 -11.97
C ALA A 168 11.25 34.70 -12.61
N ASN A 169 11.86 33.58 -12.17
CA ASN A 169 13.04 32.98 -12.81
C ASN A 169 12.79 31.52 -13.18
N LYS A 170 13.25 31.11 -14.37
CA LYS A 170 13.10 29.72 -14.82
C LYS A 170 14.00 28.72 -14.10
N SER A 171 15.12 29.19 -13.53
CA SER A 171 16.15 28.38 -12.87
C SER A 171 15.92 28.15 -11.38
N ASP A 172 15.01 28.90 -10.77
CA ASP A 172 14.74 28.73 -9.33
C ASP A 172 14.02 27.41 -9.11
N GLU A 173 14.31 26.78 -7.98
CA GLU A 173 13.66 25.57 -7.54
C GLU A 173 12.28 25.92 -6.96
N LYS A 174 11.22 25.31 -7.51
CA LYS A 174 9.85 25.86 -7.51
C LYS A 174 8.86 25.01 -6.74
N PRO A 175 7.76 25.62 -6.23
CA PRO A 175 6.63 24.86 -5.76
C PRO A 175 5.99 24.10 -6.92
N ASP A 176 5.57 22.87 -6.66
CA ASP A 176 4.87 22.00 -7.59
C ASP A 176 3.58 21.44 -6.97
N ALA A 177 3.08 22.12 -5.93
CA ALA A 177 1.88 21.77 -5.21
C ALA A 177 1.09 23.01 -4.74
N ALA A 178 -0.20 22.86 -4.46
CA ALA A 178 -1.04 23.93 -3.93
C ALA A 178 -0.60 24.39 -2.52
N ILE A 179 -0.15 23.44 -1.71
CA ILE A 179 0.63 23.67 -0.49
C ILE A 179 2.01 23.08 -0.72
N PHE A 180 3.05 23.89 -0.70
CA PHE A 180 4.41 23.41 -0.94
C PHE A 180 5.41 23.89 0.10
N ALA A 181 6.20 22.97 0.66
CA ALA A 181 7.34 23.26 1.53
C ALA A 181 8.65 22.75 0.95
N LYS A 182 9.73 23.54 1.07
CA LYS A 182 11.08 23.08 0.71
C LYS A 182 11.73 22.18 1.75
N ASN A 183 11.26 22.24 2.98
CA ASN A 183 11.70 21.43 4.11
C ASN A 183 10.47 20.80 4.78
N ASP A 184 10.63 20.27 5.98
CA ASP A 184 9.60 19.48 6.66
C ASP A 184 8.25 20.21 6.74
N LEU A 185 7.18 19.45 6.55
CA LEU A 185 5.81 19.90 6.62
C LEU A 185 5.04 19.04 7.61
N THR A 186 4.40 19.67 8.58
CA THR A 186 3.52 19.01 9.54
C THR A 186 2.12 19.58 9.43
N ILE A 187 1.10 18.72 9.42
CA ILE A 187 -0.32 19.10 9.47
C ILE A 187 -0.96 18.46 10.71
N ASN A 188 -1.65 19.28 11.50
CA ASN A 188 -2.33 18.80 12.70
C ASN A 188 -3.58 19.63 13.02
N GLY A 189 -4.22 19.33 14.15
CA GLY A 189 -5.48 19.94 14.56
C GLY A 189 -6.69 19.18 14.01
N THR A 190 -7.87 19.50 14.54
CA THR A 190 -9.12 18.75 14.27
C THR A 190 -10.05 19.46 13.29
N GLY A 191 -9.65 20.62 12.77
CA GLY A 191 -10.36 21.31 11.69
C GLY A 191 -10.29 20.58 10.34
N SER A 192 -10.95 21.17 9.35
CA SER A 192 -10.98 20.68 7.96
C SER A 192 -10.13 21.55 7.05
N LEU A 193 -9.46 20.92 6.08
CA LEU A 193 -8.69 21.55 5.03
C LEU A 193 -9.10 20.97 3.67
N THR A 194 -9.60 21.80 2.77
CA THR A 194 -9.88 21.47 1.38
C THR A 194 -8.80 22.06 0.49
N VAL A 195 -8.14 21.23 -0.32
CA VAL A 195 -7.06 21.62 -1.23
C VAL A 195 -7.45 21.27 -2.66
N THR A 196 -7.49 22.27 -3.54
CA THR A 196 -7.70 22.11 -4.98
C THR A 196 -6.42 22.48 -5.72
N ALA A 197 -5.71 21.46 -6.22
CA ALA A 197 -4.50 21.62 -7.01
C ALA A 197 -4.77 21.45 -8.50
N ASN A 198 -5.00 22.58 -9.15
CA ASN A 198 -5.18 22.73 -10.58
C ASN A 198 -3.87 22.64 -11.36
N PHE A 199 -2.72 22.95 -10.76
CA PHE A 199 -1.43 22.88 -11.46
C PHE A 199 -0.88 21.46 -11.52
N ASN A 200 -0.66 20.84 -10.35
CA ASN A 200 0.09 19.60 -10.23
C ASN A 200 -0.30 18.83 -8.95
N ASN A 201 0.55 18.82 -7.91
CA ASN A 201 0.30 18.05 -6.69
C ASN A 201 -0.61 18.80 -5.71
N GLY A 202 -1.33 18.10 -4.83
CA GLY A 202 -2.14 18.72 -3.78
C GLY A 202 -1.28 19.34 -2.68
N ILE A 203 -0.73 18.48 -1.83
CA ILE A 203 0.13 18.83 -0.70
C ILE A 203 1.52 18.25 -0.96
N GLY A 204 2.57 19.06 -0.90
CA GLY A 204 3.91 18.66 -1.31
C GLY A 204 5.01 19.16 -0.38
N THR A 205 6.00 18.31 -0.10
CA THR A 205 7.29 18.71 0.47
C THR A 205 8.46 17.98 -0.19
N LYS A 206 9.65 18.59 -0.15
CA LYS A 206 10.91 17.95 -0.55
C LYS A 206 11.54 17.07 0.52
N ASP A 207 11.15 17.27 1.77
CA ASP A 207 11.67 16.51 2.90
C ASP A 207 10.52 15.65 3.47
N ASN A 208 10.34 15.62 4.79
CA ASN A 208 9.39 14.73 5.45
C ASN A 208 8.02 15.41 5.58
N LEU A 209 6.94 14.64 5.40
CA LEU A 209 5.57 15.07 5.65
C LEU A 209 4.98 14.30 6.82
N VAL A 210 4.50 15.02 7.85
CA VAL A 210 3.79 14.43 8.98
C VAL A 210 2.34 14.92 9.00
N ILE A 211 1.39 14.00 9.11
CA ILE A 211 -0.03 14.29 9.36
C ILE A 211 -0.37 13.68 10.71
N GLU A 212 -0.51 14.51 11.73
CA GLU A 212 -0.87 14.05 13.07
C GLU A 212 -2.38 13.82 13.20
N SER A 213 -3.18 14.70 12.60
CA SER A 213 -4.65 14.65 12.64
C SER A 213 -5.27 15.60 11.61
N GLY A 214 -6.61 15.59 11.51
CA GLY A 214 -7.40 16.56 10.76
C GLY A 214 -8.31 15.92 9.72
N THR A 215 -9.15 16.72 9.05
CA THR A 215 -9.89 16.27 7.86
C THR A 215 -9.29 16.93 6.63
N LEU A 216 -8.61 16.17 5.78
CA LEU A 216 -7.98 16.66 4.55
C LEU A 216 -8.78 16.20 3.34
N ASN A 217 -9.26 17.13 2.53
CA ASN A 217 -9.95 16.87 1.27
C ASN A 217 -9.10 17.41 0.13
N VAL A 218 -8.39 16.53 -0.57
CA VAL A 218 -7.39 16.91 -1.59
C VAL A 218 -7.85 16.46 -2.98
N THR A 219 -7.98 17.40 -3.91
CA THR A 219 -8.15 17.11 -5.34
C THR A 219 -6.93 17.64 -6.08
N ALA A 220 -6.24 16.79 -6.83
CA ALA A 220 -5.01 17.14 -7.52
C ALA A 220 -4.96 16.62 -8.96
N ASN A 221 -4.46 17.43 -9.89
CA ASN A 221 -4.25 17.01 -11.28
C ASN A 221 -3.09 16.01 -11.45
N ASN A 222 -2.19 15.92 -10.47
CA ASN A 222 -1.13 14.91 -10.39
C ASN A 222 -1.24 14.13 -9.07
N HIS A 223 -0.17 14.08 -8.25
CA HIS A 223 -0.20 13.36 -6.98
C HIS A 223 -1.05 14.10 -5.93
N GLY A 224 -1.83 13.38 -5.14
CA GLY A 224 -2.61 13.98 -4.06
C GLY A 224 -1.72 14.56 -2.97
N ILE A 225 -1.02 13.68 -2.26
CA ILE A 225 -0.15 14.03 -1.14
C ILE A 225 1.25 13.49 -1.39
N ARG A 226 2.27 14.34 -1.29
CA ARG A 226 3.65 13.98 -1.61
C ARG A 226 4.63 14.47 -0.54
N GLY A 227 5.23 13.53 0.18
CA GLY A 227 6.39 13.77 1.05
C GLY A 227 7.59 13.06 0.46
N LYS A 228 8.50 13.81 -0.18
CA LYS A 228 9.57 13.19 -0.98
C LYS A 228 10.46 12.27 -0.14
N ASP A 229 10.88 12.71 1.05
CA ASP A 229 11.76 11.91 1.92
C ASP A 229 10.99 10.91 2.78
N SER A 230 9.77 11.24 3.20
CA SER A 230 8.85 10.30 3.83
C SER A 230 7.43 10.88 3.97
N ILE A 231 6.48 10.00 4.25
CA ILE A 231 5.16 10.38 4.79
C ILE A 231 4.91 9.61 6.09
N THR A 232 4.48 10.31 7.14
CA THR A 232 3.96 9.71 8.37
C THR A 232 2.53 10.18 8.59
N VAL A 233 1.60 9.25 8.85
CA VAL A 233 0.22 9.58 9.26
C VAL A 233 -0.10 8.88 10.56
N LEU A 234 -0.39 9.68 11.60
CA LEU A 234 -0.74 9.17 12.93
C LEU A 234 -2.25 8.87 13.02
N ASP A 235 -3.07 9.83 12.59
CA ASP A 235 -4.54 9.74 12.55
C ASP A 235 -5.10 10.80 11.58
N GLY A 236 -6.43 10.81 11.39
CA GLY A 236 -7.15 11.80 10.59
C GLY A 236 -8.09 11.18 9.56
N VAL A 237 -8.82 12.03 8.85
CA VAL A 237 -9.67 11.65 7.71
C VAL A 237 -9.06 12.23 6.44
N ILE A 238 -8.54 11.37 5.57
CA ILE A 238 -7.75 11.72 4.40
C ILE A 238 -8.52 11.31 3.14
N ASN A 239 -9.14 12.29 2.49
CA ASN A 239 -9.90 12.10 1.26
C ASN A 239 -9.08 12.64 0.09
N VAL A 240 -8.72 11.78 -0.87
CA VAL A 240 -7.85 12.15 -1.99
C VAL A 240 -8.48 11.73 -3.31
N THR A 241 -8.53 12.66 -4.26
CA THR A 241 -8.74 12.39 -5.68
C THR A 241 -7.53 12.89 -6.46
N ALA A 242 -6.78 11.98 -7.07
CA ALA A 242 -5.49 12.27 -7.71
C ALA A 242 -5.49 11.86 -9.19
N GLY A 243 -4.95 12.74 -10.04
CA GLY A 243 -4.70 12.45 -11.46
C GLY A 243 -3.53 11.50 -11.71
N SER A 244 -2.71 11.25 -10.69
CA SER A 244 -1.69 10.19 -10.62
C SER A 244 -1.82 9.51 -9.24
N ASP A 245 -0.74 9.33 -8.49
CA ASP A 245 -0.78 8.59 -7.22
C ASP A 245 -1.56 9.34 -6.13
N GLY A 246 -2.28 8.60 -5.28
CA GLY A 246 -2.97 9.18 -4.13
C GLY A 246 -1.99 9.78 -3.11
N MET A 247 -1.06 8.96 -2.64
CA MET A 247 0.02 9.33 -1.72
C MET A 247 1.36 8.82 -2.22
N GLN A 248 2.41 9.65 -2.17
CA GLN A 248 3.72 9.30 -2.74
C GLN A 248 4.90 9.74 -1.87
N SER A 249 5.81 8.80 -1.58
CA SER A 249 7.18 9.10 -1.16
C SER A 249 8.18 8.49 -2.14
N ASN A 250 9.04 9.33 -2.72
CA ASN A 250 9.80 8.98 -3.92
C ASN A 250 11.27 9.40 -3.89
N ASN A 251 11.91 9.44 -2.72
CA ASN A 251 13.36 9.64 -2.64
C ASN A 251 14.11 8.34 -2.96
N ASP A 252 14.45 8.18 -4.24
CA ASP A 252 15.24 7.07 -4.78
C ASP A 252 16.77 7.28 -4.66
N LYS A 253 17.21 8.37 -4.03
CA LYS A 253 18.64 8.72 -3.92
C LYS A 253 19.26 8.31 -2.58
N LYS A 254 18.44 8.05 -1.58
CA LYS A 254 18.87 7.73 -0.21
C LYS A 254 18.02 6.58 0.34
N THR A 255 18.66 5.47 0.69
CA THR A 255 17.98 4.24 1.14
C THR A 255 17.33 4.35 2.52
N ASP A 256 17.66 5.38 3.30
CA ASP A 256 17.03 5.70 4.58
C ASP A 256 15.82 6.64 4.44
N LYS A 257 15.44 6.97 3.19
CA LYS A 257 14.31 7.84 2.81
C LYS A 257 13.37 7.11 1.85
N GLY A 258 12.32 7.78 1.41
CA GLY A 258 11.33 7.24 0.48
C GLY A 258 10.28 6.32 1.13
N TRP A 259 10.20 6.30 2.45
CA TRP A 259 9.32 5.40 3.20
C TRP A 259 7.99 6.07 3.57
N ILE A 260 6.96 5.25 3.80
CA ILE A 260 5.65 5.69 4.29
C ILE A 260 5.30 4.87 5.55
N ASP A 261 4.85 5.56 6.60
CA ASP A 261 4.40 4.97 7.85
C ASP A 261 2.98 5.45 8.20
N LEU A 262 2.05 4.51 8.32
CA LEU A 262 0.62 4.77 8.56
C LEU A 262 0.18 4.06 9.84
N SER A 263 0.04 4.83 10.92
CA SER A 263 -0.34 4.30 12.23
C SER A 263 -1.85 4.18 12.44
N GLY A 264 -2.63 5.03 11.76
CA GLY A 264 -4.08 5.12 11.91
C GLY A 264 -4.73 6.13 10.96
N GLY A 265 -6.02 6.40 11.18
CA GLY A 265 -6.84 7.28 10.33
C GLY A 265 -7.74 6.55 9.35
N THR A 266 -8.54 7.32 8.61
CA THR A 266 -9.42 6.86 7.52
C THR A 266 -8.94 7.45 6.20
N PHE A 267 -8.65 6.61 5.22
CA PHE A 267 -8.14 6.97 3.91
C PHE A 267 -9.18 6.63 2.84
N ASN A 268 -9.70 7.63 2.16
CA ASN A 268 -10.57 7.45 1.00
C ASN A 268 -9.84 7.98 -0.24
N ILE A 269 -9.21 7.08 -0.99
CA ILE A 269 -8.29 7.43 -2.08
C ILE A 269 -8.87 6.95 -3.40
N THR A 270 -9.00 7.86 -4.35
CA THR A 270 -9.21 7.55 -5.77
C THR A 270 -8.04 8.12 -6.55
N ALA A 271 -7.24 7.24 -7.14
CA ALA A 271 -6.04 7.58 -7.90
C ALA A 271 -6.15 7.02 -9.32
N ASN A 272 -5.64 7.76 -10.31
CA ASN A 272 -5.54 7.22 -11.68
C ASN A 272 -4.29 6.34 -11.86
N SER A 273 -3.37 6.35 -10.90
CA SER A 273 -2.14 5.56 -10.83
C SER A 273 -2.19 4.73 -9.55
N ASP A 274 -1.12 4.70 -8.74
CA ASP A 274 -1.06 3.94 -7.50
C ASP A 274 -1.87 4.63 -6.37
N GLY A 275 -2.45 3.86 -5.46
CA GLY A 275 -3.14 4.40 -4.30
C GLY A 275 -2.16 5.04 -3.33
N ILE A 276 -1.25 4.22 -2.81
CA ILE A 276 -0.16 4.62 -1.90
C ILE A 276 1.15 4.01 -2.42
N GLN A 277 2.13 4.86 -2.74
CA GLN A 277 3.42 4.45 -3.29
C GLN A 277 4.59 4.90 -2.39
N ALA A 278 5.33 3.92 -1.88
CA ALA A 278 6.60 4.12 -1.20
C ALA A 278 7.77 3.67 -2.09
N GLU A 279 8.83 4.46 -2.14
CA GLU A 279 10.08 4.11 -2.83
C GLU A 279 10.89 3.10 -2.03
N THR A 280 10.79 3.10 -0.71
CA THR A 280 11.41 2.06 0.12
C THR A 280 10.34 1.25 0.81
N ASN A 281 10.12 1.44 2.11
CA ASN A 281 9.20 0.62 2.89
C ASN A 281 7.84 1.31 3.05
N LEU A 282 6.77 0.51 3.05
CA LEU A 282 5.44 0.89 3.51
C LEU A 282 5.11 0.10 4.78
N THR A 283 4.92 0.82 5.90
CA THR A 283 4.55 0.23 7.18
C THR A 283 3.14 0.69 7.55
N ILE A 284 2.27 -0.26 7.88
CA ILE A 284 0.88 0.01 8.27
C ILE A 284 0.58 -0.68 9.60
N SER A 285 0.34 0.11 10.64
CA SER A 285 0.01 -0.40 11.98
C SER A 285 -1.48 -0.43 12.29
N GLY A 286 -2.30 0.29 11.52
CA GLY A 286 -3.74 0.37 11.67
C GLY A 286 -4.37 1.40 10.74
N GLY A 287 -5.69 1.59 10.83
CA GLY A 287 -6.46 2.52 10.00
C GLY A 287 -7.52 1.83 9.12
N GLU A 288 -8.30 2.65 8.41
CA GLU A 288 -9.32 2.22 7.45
C GLU A 288 -8.97 2.74 6.05
N TYR A 289 -8.91 1.88 5.05
CA TYR A 289 -8.43 2.19 3.71
C TYR A 289 -9.49 1.80 2.68
N ASN A 290 -10.07 2.79 2.01
CA ASN A 290 -10.92 2.62 0.84
C ASN A 290 -10.17 3.17 -0.38
N ILE A 291 -9.60 2.28 -1.19
CA ILE A 291 -8.69 2.64 -2.28
C ILE A 291 -9.25 2.16 -3.61
N ILE A 292 -9.31 3.07 -4.58
CA ILE A 292 -9.66 2.78 -5.97
C ILE A 292 -8.54 3.30 -6.87
N THR A 293 -8.01 2.45 -7.74
CA THR A 293 -6.92 2.78 -8.66
C THR A 293 -7.23 2.37 -10.09
N GLY A 294 -6.64 3.07 -11.07
CA GLY A 294 -6.65 2.68 -12.49
C GLY A 294 -8.03 2.47 -13.15
N GLY A 295 -9.12 2.91 -12.53
CA GLY A 295 -10.48 2.66 -13.03
C GLY A 295 -11.13 1.34 -12.59
N ARG A 296 -10.57 0.66 -11.57
CA ARG A 296 -11.08 -0.58 -10.90
C ARG A 296 -10.70 -1.89 -11.60
N SER A 297 -10.81 -3.01 -10.88
CA SER A 297 -10.52 -4.38 -11.34
C SER A 297 -11.31 -4.81 -12.57
N SER A 298 -12.56 -4.36 -12.68
CA SER A 298 -13.43 -4.68 -13.81
C SER A 298 -13.16 -3.82 -15.07
N SER A 299 -12.20 -2.89 -15.01
CA SER A 299 -11.84 -2.10 -16.19
C SER A 299 -11.17 -3.03 -17.21
N SER A 300 -11.90 -3.37 -18.29
CA SER A 300 -11.39 -4.25 -19.34
C SER A 300 -10.12 -3.64 -19.94
N GLY A 301 -8.97 -4.20 -19.58
CA GLY A 301 -7.68 -3.82 -20.11
C GLY A 301 -7.46 -2.32 -20.06
N VAL A 302 -6.98 -1.82 -18.91
CA VAL A 302 -5.92 -0.81 -19.02
C VAL A 302 -4.71 -1.51 -19.66
N GLN A 303 -4.83 -1.75 -20.97
CA GLN A 303 -3.70 -1.96 -21.86
C GLN A 303 -2.92 -0.67 -21.77
N THR A 304 -1.95 -0.67 -20.87
CA THR A 304 -0.99 0.39 -20.74
C THR A 304 -0.39 0.61 -22.13
N THR A 305 -0.46 1.83 -22.63
CA THR A 305 0.33 2.18 -23.81
C THR A 305 1.80 2.39 -23.43
N ASN A 306 2.12 2.37 -22.13
CA ASN A 306 3.45 2.52 -21.54
C ASN A 306 3.65 1.52 -20.40
N GLU A 307 4.69 0.70 -20.50
CA GLU A 307 5.16 -0.26 -19.47
C GLU A 307 5.56 0.40 -18.11
N SER A 308 5.47 1.72 -17.98
CA SER A 308 5.80 2.45 -16.74
C SER A 308 4.58 2.79 -15.89
N ASP A 309 3.37 2.63 -16.44
CA ASP A 309 2.15 2.97 -15.73
C ASP A 309 1.84 1.87 -14.70
N SER A 310 1.46 2.26 -13.50
CA SER A 310 1.22 1.39 -12.35
C SER A 310 -0.12 1.76 -11.73
N TYR A 311 -0.93 0.78 -11.38
CA TYR A 311 -2.28 1.01 -10.86
C TYR A 311 -2.54 0.25 -9.56
N LYS A 312 -1.51 0.10 -8.76
CA LYS A 312 -1.50 -0.77 -7.58
C LYS A 312 -2.18 -0.07 -6.40
N GLY A 313 -2.92 -0.82 -5.59
CA GLY A 313 -3.57 -0.28 -4.40
C GLY A 313 -2.55 0.24 -3.39
N LEU A 314 -1.74 -0.68 -2.87
CA LEU A 314 -0.58 -0.42 -2.01
C LEU A 314 0.69 -0.87 -2.73
N LYS A 315 1.70 -0.01 -2.80
CA LYS A 315 2.96 -0.28 -3.50
C LYS A 315 4.18 0.13 -2.71
N ALA A 316 5.18 -0.74 -2.65
CA ALA A 316 6.51 -0.43 -2.15
C ALA A 316 7.61 -1.03 -3.04
N ASN A 317 8.67 -0.28 -3.37
CA ASN A 317 9.80 -0.89 -4.10
C ASN A 317 10.73 -1.69 -3.16
N SER A 318 10.57 -1.60 -1.84
CA SER A 318 11.25 -2.50 -0.88
C SER A 318 10.25 -3.43 -0.23
N ASN A 319 9.79 -3.15 1.00
CA ASN A 319 8.93 -4.08 1.74
C ASN A 319 7.61 -3.43 2.14
N ILE A 320 6.57 -4.25 2.25
CA ILE A 320 5.30 -3.90 2.91
C ILE A 320 5.16 -4.70 4.20
N GLU A 321 4.92 -4.02 5.31
CA GLU A 321 4.54 -4.64 6.58
C GLU A 321 3.17 -4.11 7.03
N ILE A 322 2.21 -5.01 7.24
CA ILE A 322 0.85 -4.70 7.70
C ILE A 322 0.61 -5.43 9.01
N SER A 323 0.62 -4.69 10.11
CA SER A 323 0.33 -5.24 11.43
C SER A 323 -1.18 -5.37 11.70
N ASN A 324 -1.97 -4.42 11.21
CA ASN A 324 -3.43 -4.39 11.36
C ASN A 324 -4.05 -3.35 10.41
N GLY A 325 -5.38 -3.29 10.35
CA GLY A 325 -6.15 -2.32 9.56
C GLY A 325 -7.39 -2.93 8.93
N ILE A 326 -8.20 -2.08 8.28
CA ILE A 326 -9.33 -2.49 7.44
C ILE A 326 -9.07 -1.98 6.03
N PHE A 327 -9.04 -2.87 5.04
CA PHE A 327 -8.68 -2.56 3.66
C PHE A 327 -9.81 -2.98 2.73
N VAL A 328 -10.32 -2.04 1.94
CA VAL A 328 -11.21 -2.27 0.82
C VAL A 328 -10.53 -1.68 -0.41
N ILE A 329 -9.95 -2.55 -1.24
CA ILE A 329 -9.12 -2.14 -2.38
C ILE A 329 -9.73 -2.69 -3.67
N ASP A 330 -9.94 -1.79 -4.63
CA ASP A 330 -10.40 -2.13 -5.98
C ASP A 330 -9.45 -1.51 -7.01
N SER A 331 -8.50 -2.31 -7.49
CA SER A 331 -7.36 -1.89 -8.30
C SER A 331 -7.40 -2.50 -9.71
N ALA A 332 -6.93 -1.75 -10.71
CA ALA A 332 -6.83 -2.26 -12.09
C ALA A 332 -5.58 -3.13 -12.33
N ASP A 333 -4.68 -3.12 -11.37
CA ASP A 333 -3.43 -3.88 -11.23
C ASP A 333 -3.45 -4.45 -9.79
N ASP A 334 -2.32 -4.86 -9.22
CA ASP A 334 -2.32 -5.54 -7.91
C ASP A 334 -2.93 -4.72 -6.79
N SER A 335 -3.68 -5.38 -5.91
CA SER A 335 -4.20 -4.70 -4.72
C SER A 335 -3.09 -4.37 -3.71
N ILE A 336 -2.13 -5.27 -3.51
CA ILE A 336 -0.97 -5.08 -2.64
C ILE A 336 0.28 -5.64 -3.36
N HIS A 337 1.27 -4.78 -3.63
CA HIS A 337 2.48 -5.18 -4.35
C HIS A 337 3.76 -4.67 -3.71
N SER A 338 4.77 -5.54 -3.61
CA SER A 338 6.11 -5.16 -3.19
C SER A 338 7.17 -5.74 -4.11
N ASN A 339 8.18 -4.94 -4.49
CA ASN A 339 9.38 -5.45 -5.17
C ASN A 339 10.38 -6.15 -4.22
N GLY A 340 9.89 -6.54 -3.04
CA GLY A 340 10.63 -7.22 -1.99
C GLY A 340 9.63 -8.03 -1.19
N ASN A 341 9.66 -7.93 0.13
CA ASN A 341 8.83 -8.78 0.98
C ASN A 341 7.50 -8.14 1.37
N ILE A 342 6.48 -8.97 1.53
CA ILE A 342 5.20 -8.60 2.14
C ILE A 342 5.01 -9.40 3.42
N SER A 343 4.77 -8.72 4.54
CA SER A 343 4.43 -9.34 5.83
C SER A 343 3.06 -8.86 6.30
N ILE A 344 2.08 -9.77 6.38
CA ILE A 344 0.75 -9.53 6.91
C ILE A 344 0.65 -10.21 8.27
N LEU A 345 0.68 -9.40 9.33
CA LEU A 345 0.60 -9.88 10.70
C LEU A 345 -0.83 -9.91 11.23
N GLY A 346 -1.75 -9.20 10.58
CA GLY A 346 -3.16 -9.08 10.93
C GLY A 346 -3.92 -8.11 10.03
N GLY A 347 -5.19 -7.86 10.34
CA GLY A 347 -6.07 -6.94 9.60
C GLY A 347 -7.26 -7.64 8.91
N SER A 348 -8.11 -6.84 8.28
CA SER A 348 -9.26 -7.30 7.49
C SER A 348 -9.15 -6.72 6.08
N PHE A 349 -9.18 -7.58 5.06
CA PHE A 349 -8.96 -7.21 3.67
C PHE A 349 -10.13 -7.69 2.81
N THR A 350 -10.64 -6.79 1.98
CA THR A 350 -11.56 -7.08 0.88
C THR A 350 -10.91 -6.55 -0.39
N LEU A 351 -10.40 -7.46 -1.21
CA LEU A 351 -9.57 -7.15 -2.36
C LEU A 351 -10.31 -7.50 -3.66
N SER A 352 -10.17 -6.64 -4.65
CA SER A 352 -10.58 -6.88 -6.03
C SER A 352 -9.49 -6.33 -6.93
N SER A 353 -8.82 -7.21 -7.66
CA SER A 353 -7.67 -6.88 -8.47
C SER A 353 -7.93 -7.15 -9.95
N GLY A 354 -7.34 -6.33 -10.82
CA GLY A 354 -7.27 -6.60 -12.26
C GLY A 354 -6.11 -7.54 -12.62
N ASP A 355 -5.12 -7.64 -11.73
CA ASP A 355 -3.98 -8.56 -11.78
C ASP A 355 -4.00 -9.35 -10.46
N ASP A 356 -2.97 -9.32 -9.62
CA ASP A 356 -2.92 -10.18 -8.44
C ASP A 356 -3.55 -9.53 -7.21
N ALA A 357 -4.13 -10.31 -6.30
CA ALA A 357 -4.61 -9.71 -5.05
C ALA A 357 -3.42 -9.27 -4.17
N ILE A 358 -2.39 -10.12 -4.05
CA ILE A 358 -1.18 -9.84 -3.29
C ILE A 358 0.03 -10.39 -4.06
N HIS A 359 0.97 -9.51 -4.41
CA HIS A 359 2.17 -9.86 -5.18
C HIS A 359 3.44 -9.41 -4.45
N ALA A 360 4.34 -10.34 -4.15
CA ALA A 360 5.67 -10.03 -3.62
C ALA A 360 6.77 -10.59 -4.52
N ASP A 361 7.65 -9.74 -5.07
CA ASP A 361 8.84 -10.24 -5.79
C ASP A 361 9.70 -11.16 -4.88
N GLY A 362 9.68 -10.91 -3.57
CA GLY A 362 10.36 -11.69 -2.54
C GLY A 362 9.44 -12.62 -1.76
N ASP A 363 9.47 -12.51 -0.43
CA ASP A 363 8.73 -13.39 0.48
C ASP A 363 7.34 -12.81 0.81
N LEU A 364 6.29 -13.63 0.71
CA LEU A 364 4.98 -13.36 1.29
C LEU A 364 4.80 -14.15 2.59
N THR A 365 4.68 -13.44 3.72
CA THR A 365 4.41 -14.05 5.03
C THR A 365 3.07 -13.59 5.58
N ILE A 366 2.18 -14.53 5.89
CA ILE A 366 0.86 -14.27 6.50
C ILE A 366 0.79 -15.00 7.84
N THR A 367 0.75 -14.26 8.96
CA THR A 367 0.67 -14.87 10.30
C THR A 367 -0.72 -14.83 10.92
N ASP A 368 -1.54 -13.85 10.56
CA ASP A 368 -2.95 -13.74 10.97
C ASP A 368 -3.71 -12.78 10.01
N GLY A 369 -5.00 -12.60 10.22
CA GLY A 369 -5.85 -11.67 9.46
C GLY A 369 -7.07 -12.35 8.82
N THR A 370 -7.98 -11.56 8.25
CA THR A 370 -9.09 -12.03 7.41
C THR A 370 -8.93 -11.45 6.02
N ILE A 371 -8.66 -12.28 5.02
CA ILE A 371 -8.43 -11.85 3.64
C ILE A 371 -9.53 -12.43 2.74
N ASP A 372 -10.30 -11.55 2.12
CA ASP A 372 -11.37 -11.89 1.18
C ASP A 372 -10.99 -11.32 -0.20
N VAL A 373 -10.46 -12.17 -1.08
CA VAL A 373 -10.18 -11.82 -2.47
C VAL A 373 -11.43 -12.15 -3.28
N LEU A 374 -12.13 -11.12 -3.70
CA LEU A 374 -13.39 -11.23 -4.44
C LEU A 374 -13.19 -11.56 -5.92
N THR A 375 -12.06 -11.12 -6.49
CA THR A 375 -11.65 -11.40 -7.87
C THR A 375 -10.20 -10.98 -8.05
N SER A 376 -9.45 -11.72 -8.85
CA SER A 376 -8.12 -11.39 -9.33
C SER A 376 -7.73 -12.25 -10.55
N TYR A 377 -6.62 -11.92 -11.22
CA TYR A 377 -5.97 -12.84 -12.14
C TYR A 377 -5.42 -14.02 -11.36
N GLU A 378 -4.37 -13.80 -10.56
CA GLU A 378 -3.94 -14.75 -9.52
C GLU A 378 -4.33 -14.28 -8.12
N GLY A 379 -4.55 -15.21 -7.19
CA GLY A 379 -4.84 -14.86 -5.80
C GLY A 379 -3.62 -14.22 -5.14
N PHE A 380 -2.62 -15.04 -4.83
CA PHE A 380 -1.36 -14.62 -4.24
C PHE A 380 -0.16 -15.08 -5.08
N GLU A 381 0.74 -14.16 -5.42
CA GLU A 381 2.01 -14.46 -6.11
C GLU A 381 3.22 -14.11 -5.22
N SER A 382 4.22 -15.00 -5.16
CA SER A 382 5.51 -14.68 -4.57
C SER A 382 6.64 -15.63 -4.95
N SER A 383 7.90 -15.24 -4.70
CA SER A 383 9.03 -16.19 -4.77
C SER A 383 8.93 -17.27 -3.69
N THR A 384 8.61 -16.85 -2.46
CA THR A 384 8.38 -17.78 -1.35
C THR A 384 7.19 -17.35 -0.52
N MET A 385 6.45 -18.33 0.00
CA MET A 385 5.22 -18.05 0.75
C MET A 385 5.13 -18.87 2.03
N THR A 386 4.84 -18.19 3.14
CA THR A 386 4.51 -18.81 4.42
C THR A 386 3.13 -18.35 4.90
N ILE A 387 2.23 -19.31 5.08
CA ILE A 387 0.92 -19.09 5.69
C ILE A 387 0.89 -19.81 7.04
N ALA A 388 0.98 -19.03 8.12
CA ALA A 388 1.00 -19.53 9.49
C ALA A 388 -0.34 -19.39 10.23
N GLY A 389 -1.26 -18.55 9.74
CA GLY A 389 -2.55 -18.29 10.38
C GLY A 389 -3.50 -17.48 9.51
N GLY A 390 -4.57 -16.97 10.12
CA GLY A 390 -5.59 -16.17 9.44
C GLY A 390 -6.72 -16.99 8.77
N THR A 391 -7.70 -16.27 8.24
CA THR A 391 -8.81 -16.80 7.43
C THR A 391 -8.75 -16.17 6.04
N MET A 392 -8.71 -17.00 5.01
CA MET A 392 -8.57 -16.57 3.62
C MET A 392 -9.67 -17.17 2.76
N THR A 393 -10.34 -16.36 1.96
CA THR A 393 -11.20 -16.79 0.84
C THR A 393 -10.66 -16.14 -0.42
N ILE A 394 -10.36 -16.96 -1.43
CA ILE A 394 -9.68 -16.52 -2.65
C ILE A 394 -10.48 -16.95 -3.87
N GLU A 395 -10.96 -15.99 -4.65
CA GLU A 395 -11.51 -16.19 -5.99
C GLU A 395 -10.55 -15.61 -7.04
N ALA A 396 -9.88 -16.49 -7.78
CA ALA A 396 -8.93 -16.14 -8.84
C ALA A 396 -9.38 -16.70 -10.19
N THR A 397 -9.06 -15.99 -11.27
CA THR A 397 -9.43 -16.41 -12.64
C THR A 397 -8.39 -17.27 -13.31
N ASP A 398 -7.14 -17.21 -12.84
CA ASP A 398 -6.06 -18.14 -13.12
C ASP A 398 -5.76 -18.91 -11.83
N ASP A 399 -4.56 -18.77 -11.27
CA ASP A 399 -4.12 -19.54 -10.11
C ASP A 399 -4.53 -18.92 -8.77
N GLY A 400 -4.86 -19.76 -7.79
CA GLY A 400 -5.17 -19.29 -6.44
C GLY A 400 -3.93 -18.83 -5.68
N ILE A 401 -2.87 -19.62 -5.76
CA ILE A 401 -1.53 -19.33 -5.23
C ILE A 401 -0.54 -19.69 -6.32
N ASN A 402 0.37 -18.78 -6.66
CA ASN A 402 1.44 -18.99 -7.63
C ASN A 402 2.81 -18.71 -6.97
N LEU A 403 3.74 -19.67 -7.12
CA LEU A 403 5.13 -19.52 -6.69
C LEU A 403 6.04 -19.47 -7.92
N SER A 404 6.50 -18.27 -8.26
CA SER A 404 7.26 -18.00 -9.48
C SER A 404 8.57 -17.25 -9.14
N ASP A 405 9.58 -17.37 -10.01
CA ASP A 405 10.80 -16.55 -9.89
C ASP A 405 10.65 -15.33 -10.81
N PRO A 406 10.51 -14.10 -10.28
CA PRO A 406 10.29 -12.90 -11.08
C PRO A 406 11.49 -12.58 -12.00
N ASN A 407 12.66 -13.19 -11.74
CA ASN A 407 13.87 -13.03 -12.54
C ASN A 407 14.07 -14.18 -13.55
N ASN A 408 13.13 -15.13 -13.65
CA ASN A 408 13.26 -16.23 -14.59
C ASN A 408 13.13 -15.74 -16.04
N THR A 409 14.28 -15.61 -16.71
CA THR A 409 14.38 -15.21 -18.12
C THR A 409 14.48 -16.42 -19.06
N SER A 410 14.26 -17.64 -18.55
CA SER A 410 14.41 -18.87 -19.32
C SER A 410 13.30 -18.99 -20.36
N THR A 411 13.69 -19.19 -21.61
CA THR A 411 12.78 -19.44 -22.74
C THR A 411 12.72 -20.92 -23.12
N SER A 412 13.34 -21.78 -22.30
CA SER A 412 13.42 -23.21 -22.54
C SER A 412 12.16 -23.89 -22.04
N PHE A 413 11.42 -24.52 -22.95
CA PHE A 413 10.25 -25.35 -22.65
C PHE A 413 10.49 -26.43 -21.57
N PHE A 414 11.73 -26.87 -21.36
CA PHE A 414 12.08 -27.89 -20.35
C PHE A 414 12.56 -27.34 -19.00
N ASP A 415 12.67 -26.02 -18.87
CA ASP A 415 13.15 -25.39 -17.62
C ASP A 415 11.99 -25.12 -16.66
N GLY A 416 10.79 -24.89 -17.20
CA GLY A 416 9.55 -24.72 -16.42
C GLY A 416 9.00 -26.01 -15.81
N GLU A 417 9.52 -27.19 -16.16
CA GLU A 417 9.17 -28.47 -15.52
C GLU A 417 10.20 -28.90 -14.45
N ARG A 418 11.30 -28.14 -14.29
CA ARG A 418 12.34 -28.47 -13.31
C ARG A 418 12.08 -27.69 -12.03
N PRO A 419 11.98 -28.36 -10.88
CA PRO A 419 11.82 -27.65 -9.62
C PRO A 419 12.96 -26.68 -9.35
N ASN A 420 12.59 -25.45 -9.04
CA ASN A 420 13.49 -24.45 -8.48
C ASN A 420 13.47 -24.56 -6.95
N ASP A 421 14.54 -25.09 -6.38
CA ASP A 421 14.66 -25.32 -4.93
C ASP A 421 14.64 -24.02 -4.08
N ASN A 422 14.75 -22.84 -4.71
CA ASN A 422 14.64 -21.56 -4.01
C ASN A 422 13.18 -21.08 -3.87
N LEU A 423 12.25 -21.64 -4.63
CA LEU A 423 10.83 -21.33 -4.53
C LEU A 423 10.18 -22.32 -3.57
N TRP A 424 9.40 -21.81 -2.60
CA TRP A 424 8.73 -22.69 -1.66
C TRP A 424 7.44 -22.12 -1.06
N LEU A 425 6.48 -23.02 -0.83
CA LEU A 425 5.27 -22.77 -0.06
C LEU A 425 5.29 -23.57 1.25
N LEU A 426 4.94 -22.92 2.36
CA LEU A 426 4.62 -23.56 3.64
C LEU A 426 3.28 -23.10 4.18
N ILE A 427 2.35 -24.04 4.29
CA ILE A 427 1.11 -23.88 5.03
C ILE A 427 1.28 -24.56 6.39
N SER A 428 1.40 -23.77 7.45
CA SER A 428 1.53 -24.27 8.83
C SER A 428 0.31 -24.01 9.70
N GLY A 429 -0.63 -23.16 9.23
CA GLY A 429 -1.89 -22.87 9.90
C GLY A 429 -2.87 -22.12 9.02
N GLY A 430 -3.94 -21.60 9.64
CA GLY A 430 -4.99 -20.84 8.97
C GLY A 430 -6.19 -21.66 8.51
N THR A 431 -7.22 -20.96 8.03
CA THR A 431 -8.38 -21.51 7.32
C THR A 431 -8.44 -20.89 5.93
N ILE A 432 -8.21 -21.69 4.90
CA ILE A 432 -7.98 -21.21 3.53
C ILE A 432 -9.01 -21.86 2.62
N THR A 433 -9.76 -21.07 1.87
CA THR A 433 -10.65 -21.53 0.81
C THR A 433 -10.24 -20.88 -0.49
N ILE A 434 -9.93 -21.69 -1.51
CA ILE A 434 -9.50 -21.22 -2.82
C ILE A 434 -10.46 -21.74 -3.88
N VAL A 435 -10.89 -20.85 -4.77
CA VAL A 435 -11.58 -21.16 -6.01
C VAL A 435 -10.79 -20.51 -7.14
N ALA A 436 -10.10 -21.34 -7.92
CA ALA A 436 -9.23 -20.93 -9.01
C ALA A 436 -9.81 -21.35 -10.37
N GLY A 437 -9.55 -20.52 -11.39
CA GLY A 437 -9.90 -20.81 -12.78
C GLY A 437 -8.88 -21.72 -13.47
N SER A 438 -7.65 -21.77 -12.95
CA SER A 438 -6.60 -22.74 -13.28
C SER A 438 -6.24 -23.54 -12.03
N ASP A 439 -5.02 -23.43 -11.51
CA ASP A 439 -4.52 -24.23 -10.40
C ASP A 439 -4.87 -23.58 -9.06
N ALA A 440 -5.36 -24.35 -8.10
CA ALA A 440 -5.60 -23.75 -6.78
C ALA A 440 -4.27 -23.43 -6.06
N ILE A 441 -3.24 -24.25 -6.30
CA ILE A 441 -1.85 -24.01 -5.90
C ILE A 441 -0.98 -24.42 -7.10
N ASP A 442 -0.25 -23.47 -7.69
CA ASP A 442 0.86 -23.70 -8.62
C ASP A 442 2.18 -23.32 -7.92
N SER A 443 3.16 -24.21 -7.97
CA SER A 443 4.50 -23.92 -7.50
C SER A 443 5.57 -24.48 -8.43
N ASN A 444 6.38 -23.58 -8.95
CA ASN A 444 7.61 -23.93 -9.68
C ASN A 444 8.72 -24.52 -8.78
N GLY A 445 8.54 -24.54 -7.47
CA GLY A 445 9.45 -25.14 -6.48
C GLY A 445 8.81 -26.24 -5.64
N ASN A 446 9.07 -26.23 -4.33
CA ASN A 446 8.55 -27.22 -3.38
C ASN A 446 7.38 -26.65 -2.56
N ALA A 447 6.48 -27.49 -2.07
CA ALA A 447 5.37 -27.06 -1.23
C ALA A 447 5.13 -28.03 -0.07
N SER A 448 4.75 -27.49 1.08
CA SER A 448 4.51 -28.30 2.29
C SER A 448 3.32 -27.80 3.11
N MET A 449 2.59 -28.75 3.69
CA MET A 449 1.47 -28.51 4.59
C MET A 449 1.68 -29.26 5.90
N THR A 450 1.84 -28.50 6.99
CA THR A 450 2.09 -29.03 8.33
C THR A 450 0.91 -28.79 9.30
N GLY A 451 -0.03 -27.91 8.92
CA GLY A 451 -1.21 -27.56 9.70
C GLY A 451 -2.24 -26.78 8.87
N GLY A 452 -3.28 -26.28 9.54
CA GLY A 452 -4.37 -25.51 8.91
C GLY A 452 -5.53 -26.36 8.39
N THR A 453 -6.57 -25.69 7.89
CA THR A 453 -7.71 -26.26 7.16
C THR A 453 -7.77 -25.61 5.80
N VAL A 454 -7.61 -26.39 4.73
CA VAL A 454 -7.46 -25.89 3.36
C VAL A 454 -8.47 -26.59 2.46
N ASP A 455 -9.35 -25.81 1.84
CA ASP A 455 -10.36 -26.29 0.88
C ASP A 455 -10.06 -25.68 -0.50
N LEU A 456 -9.58 -26.52 -1.43
CA LEU A 456 -9.16 -26.13 -2.76
C LEU A 456 -10.19 -26.53 -3.81
N THR A 457 -10.52 -25.60 -4.70
CA THR A 457 -11.34 -25.85 -5.88
C THR A 457 -10.65 -25.32 -7.12
N ALA A 458 -10.36 -26.21 -8.08
CA ALA A 458 -9.78 -25.87 -9.39
C ALA A 458 -10.77 -26.16 -10.53
N ALA A 459 -10.63 -25.48 -11.65
CA ALA A 459 -11.57 -25.61 -12.76
C ALA A 459 -11.55 -27.01 -13.40
N THR A 460 -12.66 -27.75 -13.26
CA THR A 460 -12.85 -29.10 -13.88
C THR A 460 -12.78 -29.19 -15.42
N LEU A 461 -12.71 -28.07 -16.15
CA LEU A 461 -12.77 -28.05 -17.62
C LEU A 461 -11.50 -27.46 -18.29
N GLY A 462 -10.45 -27.19 -17.51
CA GLY A 462 -9.12 -26.75 -17.99
C GLY A 462 -8.03 -27.82 -17.83
N GLU A 463 -6.79 -27.47 -18.17
CA GLU A 463 -5.59 -28.29 -17.86
C GLU A 463 -5.22 -28.23 -16.36
N GLY A 464 -5.87 -27.36 -15.57
CA GLY A 464 -5.49 -27.10 -14.19
C GLY A 464 -5.77 -28.24 -13.18
N GLU A 465 -4.90 -28.32 -12.19
CA GLU A 465 -4.87 -29.23 -11.06
C GLU A 465 -5.23 -28.48 -9.76
N THR A 466 -5.70 -29.20 -8.74
CA THR A 466 -5.88 -28.58 -7.42
C THR A 466 -4.56 -28.20 -6.78
N ILE A 467 -3.49 -28.95 -7.09
CA ILE A 467 -2.13 -28.72 -6.60
C ILE A 467 -1.18 -29.14 -7.73
N ASP A 468 -0.58 -28.18 -8.43
CA ASP A 468 0.56 -28.39 -9.32
C ASP A 468 1.83 -27.94 -8.59
N VAL A 469 2.81 -28.84 -8.51
CA VAL A 469 4.08 -28.59 -7.84
C VAL A 469 5.18 -29.31 -8.61
N ASN A 470 6.08 -28.54 -9.23
CA ASN A 470 7.23 -29.08 -9.96
C ASN A 470 8.16 -29.91 -9.06
N GLY A 471 8.26 -29.54 -7.79
CA GLY A 471 9.09 -30.18 -6.78
C GLY A 471 8.37 -31.24 -5.98
N THR A 472 8.51 -31.16 -4.66
CA THR A 472 7.84 -32.08 -3.73
C THR A 472 6.66 -31.38 -3.06
N TRP A 473 5.50 -32.02 -3.10
CA TRP A 473 4.40 -31.74 -2.17
C TRP A 473 4.52 -32.65 -0.93
N GLU A 474 4.70 -32.06 0.26
CA GLU A 474 4.77 -32.78 1.53
C GLU A 474 3.68 -32.35 2.51
N GLN A 475 2.68 -33.22 2.73
CA GLN A 475 1.68 -33.05 3.77
C GLN A 475 2.00 -33.91 5.00
N THR A 476 2.35 -33.27 6.12
CA THR A 476 2.62 -33.93 7.41
C THR A 476 1.58 -33.63 8.49
N GLY A 477 0.69 -32.66 8.23
CA GLY A 477 -0.43 -32.30 9.11
C GLY A 477 -1.48 -31.44 8.40
N GLY A 478 -2.47 -30.97 9.17
CA GLY A 478 -3.60 -30.18 8.67
C GLY A 478 -4.69 -31.01 7.98
N ASP A 479 -5.81 -30.35 7.66
CA ASP A 479 -6.96 -30.92 6.95
C ASP A 479 -7.02 -30.32 5.54
N LEU A 480 -6.91 -31.14 4.50
CA LEU A 480 -6.95 -30.74 3.09
C LEU A 480 -8.14 -31.37 2.37
N THR A 481 -8.94 -30.54 1.69
CA THR A 481 -9.98 -30.98 0.76
C THR A 481 -9.66 -30.45 -0.63
N GLU A 482 -9.76 -31.31 -1.64
CA GLU A 482 -9.55 -30.97 -3.04
C GLU A 482 -10.83 -31.28 -3.84
N THR A 483 -11.34 -30.31 -4.59
CA THR A 483 -12.55 -30.43 -5.42
C THR A 483 -12.30 -29.93 -6.84
N GLY A 484 -12.49 -30.79 -7.84
CA GLY A 484 -12.18 -30.42 -9.23
C GLY A 484 -10.71 -30.63 -9.58
N GLY A 485 -10.30 -30.24 -10.79
CA GLY A 485 -8.97 -30.55 -11.36
C GLY A 485 -8.68 -32.05 -11.58
N ASN A 486 -7.56 -32.36 -12.23
CA ASN A 486 -7.00 -33.72 -12.26
C ASN A 486 -6.30 -34.02 -10.93
N SER A 487 -7.07 -34.23 -9.85
CA SER A 487 -6.52 -34.46 -8.50
C SER A 487 -5.33 -35.43 -8.46
N MET A 488 -4.25 -34.99 -7.84
CA MET A 488 -2.99 -35.70 -7.64
C MET A 488 -3.20 -37.11 -7.07
N ASN A 489 -2.88 -38.12 -7.86
CA ASN A 489 -3.08 -39.52 -7.54
C ASN A 489 -1.98 -40.06 -6.60
N GLY A 490 -1.85 -39.52 -5.37
CA GLY A 490 -1.22 -40.13 -4.18
C GLY A 490 0.28 -40.55 -4.20
N PRO A 491 0.93 -40.67 -3.02
CA PRO A 491 2.37 -40.92 -2.92
C PRO A 491 2.74 -42.38 -3.21
N GLY A 492 3.70 -42.59 -4.12
CA GLY A 492 4.62 -43.73 -4.11
C GLY A 492 4.03 -45.15 -4.20
N GLY A 493 3.58 -45.55 -5.39
CA GLY A 493 3.32 -46.96 -5.71
C GLY A 493 4.61 -47.73 -6.04
N MET A 494 5.14 -48.45 -5.05
CA MET A 494 6.22 -49.45 -5.21
C MET A 494 6.00 -50.38 -6.42
N GLY A 495 7.07 -50.58 -7.19
CA GLY A 495 7.10 -51.50 -8.33
C GLY A 495 6.76 -52.96 -7.99
N GLY A 496 6.10 -53.62 -8.93
CA GLY A 496 5.85 -55.06 -8.98
C GLY A 496 5.26 -55.46 -10.35
N PRO A 497 5.59 -56.65 -10.88
CA PRO A 497 6.11 -56.78 -12.25
C PRO A 497 5.06 -57.07 -13.33
N ASP A 498 5.46 -56.73 -14.57
CA ASP A 498 5.09 -57.34 -15.85
C ASP A 498 3.84 -58.23 -15.87
N ASN A 499 2.77 -57.73 -16.49
CA ASN A 499 1.82 -58.61 -17.12
C ASN A 499 1.57 -58.15 -18.56
N MET A 500 2.28 -58.81 -19.48
CA MET A 500 2.03 -58.74 -20.93
C MET A 500 0.58 -59.15 -21.20
N GLY A 501 -0.23 -58.18 -21.61
CA GLY A 501 -1.59 -58.38 -22.11
C GLY A 501 -1.69 -57.88 -23.55
N GLU A 502 -2.03 -58.80 -24.44
CA GLU A 502 -1.92 -58.75 -25.89
C GLU A 502 -2.54 -57.51 -26.59
N ARG A 503 -1.79 -56.99 -27.58
CA ARG A 503 -2.33 -56.19 -28.69
C ARG A 503 -3.24 -57.06 -29.56
N PRO A 504 -4.44 -56.58 -29.95
CA PRO A 504 -5.09 -57.07 -31.15
C PRO A 504 -4.84 -56.09 -32.31
N ASP A 505 -4.01 -56.53 -33.25
CA ASP A 505 -3.96 -55.98 -34.59
C ASP A 505 -5.33 -56.17 -35.26
N SER A 506 -5.95 -55.08 -35.72
CA SER A 506 -7.00 -55.16 -36.75
C SER A 506 -6.95 -53.93 -37.63
N MET A 507 -6.27 -54.10 -38.76
CA MET A 507 -6.32 -53.20 -39.91
C MET A 507 -7.77 -53.01 -40.38
N GLY A 508 -8.20 -51.75 -40.47
CA GLY A 508 -9.40 -51.32 -41.18
C GLY A 508 -9.04 -50.13 -42.04
N GLU A 509 -9.40 -50.20 -43.32
CA GLU A 509 -8.82 -49.47 -44.44
C GLU A 509 -9.01 -47.94 -44.44
N ARG A 510 -8.02 -47.25 -45.03
CA ARG A 510 -8.06 -45.86 -45.46
C ARG A 510 -9.02 -45.66 -46.65
N PRO A 511 -9.73 -44.51 -46.72
CA PRO A 511 -10.10 -43.91 -47.98
C PRO A 511 -9.25 -42.66 -48.25
N ASP A 512 -8.54 -42.69 -49.37
CA ASP A 512 -7.78 -41.58 -49.93
C ASP A 512 -8.74 -40.54 -50.53
N ASN A 513 -8.81 -39.33 -49.99
CA ASN A 513 -9.15 -38.13 -50.78
C ASN A 513 -8.91 -36.83 -50.01
N MET A 514 -8.60 -35.77 -50.76
CA MET A 514 -8.30 -34.38 -50.36
C MET A 514 -6.84 -34.19 -49.91
N GLY A 515 -5.92 -33.63 -50.70
CA GLY A 515 -6.05 -32.56 -51.69
C GLY A 515 -5.49 -31.29 -51.08
N ASP A 516 -4.18 -31.04 -51.25
CA ASP A 516 -3.48 -29.85 -50.77
C ASP A 516 -4.12 -28.56 -51.29
N PRO A 517 -4.23 -27.50 -50.47
CA PRO A 517 -4.33 -26.14 -50.97
C PRO A 517 -2.97 -25.39 -50.90
N PRO A 518 -2.71 -24.48 -51.86
CA PRO A 518 -1.38 -23.97 -52.17
C PRO A 518 -1.04 -22.60 -51.56
N ASP A 519 0.27 -22.34 -51.50
CA ASP A 519 0.88 -21.02 -51.40
C ASP A 519 0.39 -20.06 -52.50
N ASN A 520 -0.21 -18.92 -52.12
CA ASN A 520 -0.11 -17.65 -52.85
C ASN A 520 -0.87 -16.51 -52.14
N MET A 521 -0.15 -15.56 -51.55
CA MET A 521 -0.64 -14.19 -51.36
C MET A 521 -0.08 -13.29 -52.48
N PRO A 522 -0.92 -12.51 -53.18
CA PRO A 522 -0.46 -11.35 -53.92
C PRO A 522 -0.74 -10.03 -53.19
N SER A 523 0.14 -9.06 -53.47
CA SER A 523 0.20 -7.71 -52.93
C SER A 523 -0.96 -6.79 -53.34
N ASN A 524 -1.11 -5.73 -52.53
CA ASN A 524 -1.51 -4.36 -52.85
C ASN A 524 -2.98 -4.02 -53.17
N GLY A 525 -3.52 -3.14 -52.32
CA GLY A 525 -3.91 -1.77 -52.72
C GLY A 525 -5.36 -1.57 -53.18
N ASP A 526 -6.20 -0.94 -52.34
CA ASP A 526 -6.52 0.49 -52.46
C ASP A 526 -7.69 0.91 -51.54
N GLU A 527 -7.51 2.11 -50.98
CA GLU A 527 -8.48 3.14 -50.61
C GLU A 527 -9.82 2.81 -49.93
N MET A 528 -10.00 3.40 -48.74
CA MET A 528 -11.13 4.23 -48.25
C MET A 528 -11.11 4.16 -46.71
N GLY A 529 -11.13 5.19 -45.89
CA GLY A 529 -11.41 6.62 -46.01
C GLY A 529 -11.80 7.04 -44.60
N ASN A 530 -11.01 7.89 -43.94
CA ASN A 530 -11.17 8.26 -42.53
C ASN A 530 -12.12 9.46 -42.38
N PRO A 531 -13.22 9.36 -41.60
CA PRO A 531 -13.93 10.53 -41.12
C PRO A 531 -13.82 10.67 -39.59
N PHE A 532 -13.77 11.92 -39.15
CA PHE A 532 -13.85 12.43 -37.77
C PHE A 532 -12.52 12.78 -37.09
N GLN A 533 -11.99 13.92 -37.56
CA GLN A 533 -11.43 14.93 -36.66
C GLN A 533 -12.46 16.04 -36.39
N LYS A 534 -12.45 16.50 -35.12
CA LYS A 534 -12.62 17.90 -34.64
C LYS A 534 -14.03 18.48 -34.46
N PRO A 535 -14.22 19.55 -33.65
CA PRO A 535 -13.24 20.54 -33.15
C PRO A 535 -12.59 20.24 -31.81
#